data_AF-A0A7W1MVT2-F1
#
_entry.id   AF-A0A7W1MVT2-F1
#
_cell.length_a   1.000
_cell.length_b   1.000
_cell.length_c   1.000
_cell.angle_alpha   90.00
_cell.angle_beta   90.00
_cell.angle_gamma   90.00
#
_symmetry.space_group_name_H-M   'P 1'
#
loop_
_entity.id
_entity.type
_entity.pdbx_description
1 polymer ?
#
loop_
_entity_poly.entity_id
_entity_poly.type
_entity_poly.pdbx_seq_one_letter_code
_entity_poly.pdbx_strand_id
1 'polypeptide(L)'
;MKKYFLPTFSAAIFTSLALSSCETPVGQGAGIGAASGALIGAGAAGGRGAAIGAGAGLLAGALVGAAIESDQERNYHAPPGGYPYARPAGTPGYVYSPYGQHNVIDVRGVPNGALVRDPSTGGVFRRP
;
A
#
# COMPACT_ATOMS: atom_id res chain seq x y z
N MET A 1 -19.96 35.63 -17.47
CA MET A 1 -18.53 35.28 -17.52
C MET A 1 -18.37 33.84 -17.03
N LYS A 2 -18.42 32.83 -17.91
CA LYS A 2 -18.33 31.39 -17.54
C LYS A 2 -18.10 30.51 -18.78
N LYS A 3 -17.30 30.98 -19.74
CA LYS A 3 -17.01 30.24 -21.00
C LYS A 3 -15.73 29.39 -20.93
N TYR A 4 -14.95 29.52 -19.86
CA TYR A 4 -13.68 28.81 -19.68
C TYR A 4 -13.77 27.58 -18.75
N PHE A 5 -14.92 27.34 -18.13
CA PHE A 5 -15.07 26.26 -17.13
C PHE A 5 -15.15 24.85 -17.76
N LEU A 6 -15.67 24.75 -19.00
CA LEU A 6 -15.78 23.50 -19.75
C LEU A 6 -14.42 22.96 -20.27
N PRO A 7 -13.53 23.77 -20.90
CA PRO A 7 -12.25 23.27 -21.40
C PRO A 7 -11.25 22.95 -20.28
N THR A 8 -11.29 23.67 -19.15
CA THR A 8 -10.44 23.36 -17.98
C THR A 8 -10.78 22.01 -17.36
N PHE A 9 -12.06 21.62 -17.38
CA PHE A 9 -12.50 20.34 -16.82
C PHE A 9 -12.00 19.15 -17.64
N SER A 10 -12.04 19.26 -18.98
CA SER A 10 -11.52 18.24 -19.89
C SER A 10 -9.99 18.10 -19.78
N ALA A 11 -9.27 19.23 -19.71
CA ALA A 11 -7.81 19.22 -19.51
C ALA A 11 -7.43 18.60 -18.15
N ALA A 12 -8.13 18.94 -17.06
CA ALA A 12 -7.87 18.38 -15.74
C ALA A 12 -8.08 16.85 -15.71
N ILE A 13 -9.16 16.35 -16.32
CA ILE A 13 -9.45 14.91 -16.40
C ILE A 13 -8.39 14.17 -17.25
N PHE A 14 -7.97 14.76 -18.37
CA PHE A 14 -6.96 14.15 -19.24
C PHE A 14 -5.58 14.08 -18.56
N THR A 15 -5.24 15.10 -17.77
CA THR A 15 -4.01 15.12 -16.96
C THR A 15 -4.07 14.09 -15.82
N SER A 16 -5.20 13.94 -15.12
CA SER A 16 -5.36 12.91 -14.07
C SER A 16 -5.20 11.48 -14.61
N LEU A 17 -5.74 11.19 -15.80
CA LEU A 17 -5.59 9.88 -16.43
C LEU A 17 -4.13 9.58 -16.83
N ALA A 18 -3.38 10.60 -17.26
CA ALA A 18 -1.97 10.45 -17.59
C ALA A 18 -1.08 10.27 -16.36
N LEU A 19 -1.39 10.94 -15.23
CA LEU A 19 -0.65 10.76 -13.98
C LEU A 19 -0.94 9.39 -13.33
N SER A 20 -2.18 8.93 -13.36
CA SER A 20 -2.57 7.65 -12.74
C SER A 20 -1.88 6.44 -13.39
N SER A 21 -1.46 6.54 -14.67
CA SER A 21 -0.74 5.46 -15.37
C SER A 21 0.73 5.28 -14.96
N CYS A 22 1.35 6.26 -14.29
CA CYS A 22 2.72 6.16 -13.76
C CYS A 22 2.76 6.26 -12.23
N GLU A 23 1.62 6.09 -11.57
CA GLU A 23 1.49 6.31 -10.13
C GLU A 23 2.07 5.12 -9.37
N THR A 24 3.34 5.25 -8.95
CA THR A 24 3.95 4.33 -8.00
C THR A 24 3.36 4.55 -6.61
N PRO A 25 3.33 3.52 -5.73
CA PRO A 25 2.94 3.68 -4.33
C PRO A 25 3.73 4.81 -3.63
N VAL A 26 5.01 4.98 -4.02
CA VAL A 26 5.89 6.09 -3.64
C VAL A 26 5.31 7.44 -4.04
N GLY A 27 4.90 7.61 -5.31
CA GLY A 27 4.37 8.86 -5.83
C GLY A 27 3.04 9.26 -5.19
N GLN A 28 2.14 8.29 -4.98
CA GLN A 28 0.86 8.53 -4.32
C GLN A 28 1.04 8.93 -2.84
N GLY A 29 1.90 8.20 -2.11
CA GLY A 29 2.24 8.52 -0.72
C GLY A 29 2.92 9.89 -0.59
N ALA A 30 3.90 10.17 -1.45
CA ALA A 30 4.60 11.45 -1.50
C ALA A 30 3.66 12.62 -1.83
N GLY A 31 2.76 12.46 -2.81
CA GLY A 31 1.81 13.49 -3.20
C GLY A 31 0.80 13.81 -2.10
N ILE A 32 0.21 12.78 -1.48
CA ILE A 32 -0.73 12.95 -0.37
C ILE A 32 -0.03 13.57 0.84
N GLY A 33 1.17 13.09 1.17
CA GLY A 33 1.98 13.63 2.26
C GLY A 33 2.34 15.10 2.04
N ALA A 34 2.80 15.45 0.83
CA ALA A 34 3.15 16.82 0.46
C ALA A 34 1.95 17.77 0.55
N ALA A 35 0.81 17.37 -0.04
CA ALA A 35 -0.40 18.19 -0.03
C ALA A 35 -0.92 18.41 1.39
N SER A 36 -1.01 17.32 2.17
CA SER A 36 -1.50 17.36 3.56
C SER A 36 -0.57 18.18 4.45
N GLY A 37 0.74 17.96 4.32
CA GLY A 37 1.76 18.70 5.06
C GLY A 37 1.78 20.19 4.71
N ALA A 38 1.57 20.54 3.43
CA ALA A 38 1.48 21.93 3.00
C ALA A 38 0.30 22.67 3.64
N LEU A 39 -0.87 22.02 3.70
CA LEU A 39 -2.07 22.61 4.29
C LEU A 39 -1.90 22.83 5.81
N ILE A 40 -1.38 21.83 6.52
CA ILE A 40 -1.15 21.91 7.96
C ILE A 40 -0.07 22.96 8.26
N GLY A 41 1.03 22.94 7.50
CA GLY A 41 2.11 23.90 7.64
C GLY A 41 1.67 25.33 7.33
N ALA A 42 0.79 25.52 6.35
CA ALA A 42 0.20 26.83 6.03
C ALA A 42 -0.58 27.40 7.20
N GLY A 43 -1.34 26.55 7.92
CA GLY A 43 -2.11 26.97 9.10
C GLY A 43 -1.23 27.41 10.28
N ALA A 44 -0.05 26.81 10.44
CA ALA A 44 0.84 27.11 11.57
C ALA A 44 1.77 28.31 11.34
N ALA A 45 2.36 28.43 10.14
CA ALA A 45 3.40 29.43 9.87
C ALA A 45 3.28 30.08 8.47
N GLY A 46 2.08 30.05 7.86
CA GLY A 46 1.82 30.63 6.55
C GLY A 46 2.66 29.97 5.45
N GLY A 47 3.05 30.74 4.42
CA GLY A 47 3.74 30.21 3.25
C GLY A 47 5.06 29.46 3.54
N ARG A 48 5.80 29.86 4.58
CA ARG A 48 7.01 29.14 5.01
C ARG A 48 6.68 27.79 5.62
N GLY A 49 5.66 27.74 6.47
CA GLY A 49 5.17 26.48 7.03
C GLY A 49 4.64 25.55 5.95
N ALA A 50 3.97 26.08 4.92
CA ALA A 50 3.49 25.30 3.79
C ALA A 50 4.64 24.62 3.02
N ALA A 51 5.73 25.34 2.73
CA ALA A 51 6.89 24.76 2.06
C ALA A 51 7.58 23.67 2.90
N ILE A 52 7.74 23.90 4.21
CA ILE A 52 8.34 22.93 5.13
C ILE A 52 7.47 21.69 5.26
N GLY A 53 6.17 21.88 5.46
CA GLY A 53 5.21 20.80 5.58
C GLY A 53 5.08 20.00 4.29
N ALA A 54 5.12 20.66 3.13
CA ALA A 54 5.16 19.99 1.83
C ALA A 54 6.42 19.12 1.67
N GLY A 55 7.60 19.67 1.99
CA GLY A 55 8.85 18.93 1.88
C GLY A 55 8.91 17.74 2.83
N ALA A 56 8.54 17.93 4.11
CA ALA A 56 8.52 16.86 5.09
C ALA A 56 7.50 15.76 4.74
N GLY A 57 6.30 16.16 4.34
CA GLY A 57 5.24 15.23 3.94
C GLY A 57 5.58 14.46 2.67
N LEU A 58 6.23 15.10 1.70
CA LEU A 58 6.73 14.45 0.50
C LEU A 58 7.73 13.35 0.83
N LEU A 59 8.73 13.66 1.65
CA LEU A 59 9.78 12.72 2.02
C LEU A 59 9.23 11.54 2.82
N ALA A 60 8.38 11.82 3.82
CA ALA A 60 7.74 10.77 4.61
C ALA A 60 6.85 9.87 3.75
N GLY A 61 6.03 10.48 2.89
CA GLY A 61 5.15 9.76 1.96
C GLY A 61 5.91 8.91 0.95
N ALA A 62 7.05 9.41 0.45
CA ALA A 62 7.92 8.66 -0.45
C ALA A 62 8.56 7.45 0.24
N LEU A 63 9.06 7.61 1.46
CA LEU A 63 9.65 6.51 2.24
C LEU A 63 8.63 5.42 2.56
N VAL A 64 7.44 5.81 3.01
CA VAL A 64 6.35 4.87 3.30
C VAL A 64 5.91 4.15 2.02
N GLY A 65 5.74 4.88 0.91
CA GLY A 65 5.38 4.27 -0.36
C GLY A 65 6.45 3.30 -0.86
N ALA A 66 7.74 3.58 -0.63
CA ALA A 66 8.83 2.67 -1.00
C ALA A 66 8.81 1.38 -0.18
N ALA A 67 8.49 1.49 1.12
CA ALA A 67 8.30 0.31 1.97
C ALA A 67 7.11 -0.53 1.50
N ILE A 68 5.98 0.10 1.17
CA ILE A 68 4.78 -0.59 0.69
C ILE A 68 5.04 -1.28 -0.65
N GLU A 69 5.74 -0.61 -1.57
CA GLU A 69 6.09 -1.18 -2.88
C GLU A 69 6.92 -2.46 -2.72
N SER A 70 7.92 -2.43 -1.84
CA SER A 70 8.74 -3.62 -1.54
C SER A 70 7.91 -4.78 -0.98
N ASP A 71 6.92 -4.51 -0.13
CA ASP A 71 6.01 -5.54 0.37
C ASP A 71 5.07 -6.03 -0.74
N GLN A 72 4.56 -5.12 -1.58
CA GLN A 72 3.63 -5.47 -2.65
C GLN A 72 4.29 -6.37 -3.70
N GLU A 73 5.52 -6.10 -4.13
CA GLU A 73 6.26 -6.97 -5.06
C GLU A 73 6.44 -8.39 -4.51
N ARG A 74 6.67 -8.52 -3.19
CA ARG A 74 6.77 -9.83 -2.53
C ARG A 74 5.44 -10.56 -2.46
N ASN A 75 4.34 -9.82 -2.36
CA ASN A 75 2.99 -10.39 -2.27
C ASN A 75 2.36 -10.69 -3.64
N TYR A 76 2.67 -9.90 -4.68
CA TYR A 76 2.01 -9.97 -5.98
C TYR A 76 2.54 -11.10 -6.88
N HIS A 77 3.75 -11.60 -6.63
CA HIS A 77 4.27 -12.79 -7.29
C HIS A 77 3.64 -14.06 -6.69
N ALA A 78 2.48 -14.46 -7.20
CA ALA A 78 1.99 -15.81 -6.98
C ALA A 78 3.01 -16.81 -7.58
N PRO A 79 3.46 -17.83 -6.81
CA PRO A 79 4.38 -18.82 -7.34
C PRO A 79 3.78 -19.50 -8.58
N PRO A 80 4.58 -19.84 -9.60
CA PRO A 80 4.12 -20.70 -10.68
C PRO A 80 3.66 -22.05 -10.09
N GLY A 81 2.35 -22.29 -10.06
CA GLY A 81 1.71 -23.41 -9.33
C GLY A 81 0.75 -23.01 -8.21
N GLY A 82 0.64 -21.72 -7.90
CA GLY A 82 -0.23 -21.20 -6.84
C GLY A 82 0.40 -21.24 -5.45
N TYR A 83 -0.33 -20.75 -4.45
CA TYR A 83 0.13 -20.78 -3.06
C TYR A 83 -0.12 -22.16 -2.43
N PRO A 84 0.85 -22.72 -1.70
CA PRO A 84 0.69 -24.00 -1.00
C PRO A 84 -0.40 -23.91 0.07
N TYR A 85 -1.10 -25.01 0.31
CA TYR A 85 -2.04 -25.12 1.43
C TYR A 85 -1.27 -25.35 2.72
N ALA A 86 -1.64 -24.64 3.78
CA ALA A 86 -1.17 -24.94 5.12
C ALA A 86 -1.85 -26.20 5.68
N ARG A 87 -1.15 -26.87 6.61
CA ARG A 87 -1.67 -28.05 7.28
C ARG A 87 -2.31 -27.66 8.61
N PRO A 88 -3.49 -28.19 9.00
CA PRO A 88 -4.07 -27.87 10.31
C PRO A 88 -3.15 -28.34 11.44
N ALA A 89 -2.97 -27.49 12.46
CA ALA A 89 -2.05 -27.73 13.56
C ALA A 89 -2.65 -28.52 14.74
N GLY A 90 -3.73 -29.27 14.50
CA GLY A 90 -4.50 -29.99 15.52
C GLY A 90 -5.31 -29.09 16.46
N THR A 91 -4.87 -27.84 16.69
CA THR A 91 -5.62 -26.83 17.44
C THR A 91 -6.52 -26.02 16.50
N PRO A 92 -7.83 -25.90 16.77
CA PRO A 92 -8.73 -25.11 15.95
C PRO A 92 -8.25 -23.66 15.80
N GLY A 93 -8.21 -23.19 14.56
CA GLY A 93 -7.74 -21.84 14.26
C GLY A 93 -6.22 -21.68 14.16
N TYR A 94 -5.44 -22.77 14.26
CA TYR A 94 -4.00 -22.75 14.05
C TYR A 94 -3.59 -23.67 12.90
N VAL A 95 -2.63 -23.25 12.11
CA VAL A 95 -2.10 -24.00 10.96
C VAL A 95 -0.58 -23.98 10.94
N TYR A 96 0.02 -25.06 10.45
CA TYR A 96 1.45 -25.13 10.18
C TYR A 96 1.75 -24.43 8.86
N SER A 97 2.69 -23.49 8.91
CA SER A 97 3.25 -22.88 7.71
C SER A 97 3.87 -23.96 6.81
N PRO A 98 3.59 -23.95 5.49
CA PRO A 98 4.24 -24.85 4.53
C PRO A 98 5.68 -24.40 4.21
N TYR A 99 6.13 -23.28 4.76
CA TYR A 99 7.46 -22.71 4.56
C TYR A 99 8.44 -23.16 5.65
N GLY A 100 9.73 -23.02 5.35
CA GLY A 100 10.82 -23.49 6.20
C GLY A 100 10.67 -22.98 7.64
N GLN A 101 10.81 -23.89 8.60
CA GLN A 101 10.53 -23.80 10.05
C GLN A 101 9.16 -24.35 10.50
N HIS A 102 8.19 -24.57 9.60
CA HIS A 102 6.87 -25.15 9.95
C HIS A 102 6.23 -24.49 11.18
N ASN A 103 6.33 -23.17 11.28
CA ASN A 103 5.81 -22.44 12.44
C ASN A 103 4.28 -22.53 12.52
N VAL A 104 3.76 -22.52 13.75
CA VAL A 104 2.32 -22.53 14.02
C VAL A 104 1.79 -21.11 13.89
N ILE A 105 0.92 -20.89 12.91
CA ILE A 105 0.32 -19.60 12.59
C ILE A 105 -1.13 -19.57 13.08
N ASP A 106 -1.48 -18.52 13.81
CA ASP A 106 -2.86 -18.23 14.18
C ASP A 106 -3.62 -17.68 12.97
N VAL A 107 -4.67 -18.39 12.56
CA VAL A 107 -5.55 -18.03 11.45
C VAL A 107 -6.99 -17.82 11.90
N ARG A 108 -7.23 -17.63 13.20
CA ARG A 108 -8.57 -17.30 13.71
C ARG A 108 -9.08 -16.01 13.08
N GLY A 109 -10.34 -16.01 12.62
CA GLY A 109 -10.94 -14.88 11.90
C GLY A 109 -10.63 -14.85 10.39
N VAL A 110 -9.73 -15.70 9.89
CA VAL A 110 -9.46 -15.83 8.46
C VAL A 110 -10.48 -16.81 7.82
N PRO A 111 -11.07 -16.53 6.64
CA PRO A 111 -11.91 -17.50 5.93
C PRO A 111 -11.11 -18.72 5.42
N ASN A 112 -11.74 -19.88 5.31
CA ASN A 112 -11.10 -21.04 4.66
C ASN A 112 -10.80 -20.71 3.18
N GLY A 113 -9.65 -21.15 2.68
CA GLY A 113 -9.16 -20.82 1.32
C GLY A 113 -8.55 -19.42 1.17
N ALA A 114 -8.61 -18.55 2.17
CA ALA A 114 -7.96 -17.24 2.12
C ALA A 114 -6.44 -17.35 2.20
N LEU A 115 -5.77 -16.33 1.67
CA LEU A 115 -4.31 -16.20 1.72
C LEU A 115 -3.89 -15.64 3.07
N VAL A 116 -2.94 -16.31 3.71
CA VAL A 116 -2.35 -15.93 4.99
C VAL A 116 -0.86 -15.75 4.78
N ARG A 117 -0.30 -14.67 5.31
CA ARG A 117 1.13 -14.41 5.30
C ARG A 117 1.76 -14.92 6.58
N ASP A 118 2.81 -15.73 6.45
CA ASP A 118 3.63 -16.18 7.55
C ASP A 118 4.47 -15.00 8.10
N PRO A 119 4.34 -14.63 9.38
CA PRO A 119 5.14 -13.56 9.99
C PRO A 119 6.63 -13.91 10.13
N SER A 120 7.00 -15.19 10.16
CA SER A 120 8.39 -15.64 10.34
C SER A 120 9.15 -15.72 9.02
N THR A 121 8.50 -16.18 7.95
CA THR A 121 9.14 -16.41 6.64
C THR A 121 8.74 -15.38 5.58
N GLY A 122 7.65 -14.63 5.81
CA GLY A 122 7.03 -13.75 4.83
C GLY A 122 6.35 -14.48 3.68
N GLY A 123 6.34 -15.83 3.69
CA GLY A 123 5.68 -16.65 2.67
C GLY A 123 4.16 -16.61 2.79
N VAL A 124 3.47 -16.62 1.66
CA VAL A 124 2.00 -16.58 1.62
C VAL A 124 1.45 -17.97 1.34
N PHE A 125 0.53 -18.46 2.16
CA PHE A 125 -0.07 -19.78 2.00
C PHE A 125 -1.60 -19.71 2.04
N ARG A 126 -2.27 -20.76 1.56
CA ARG A 126 -3.73 -20.89 1.65
C ARG A 126 -4.12 -21.56 2.95
N ARG A 127 -5.06 -20.97 3.66
CA ARG A 127 -5.75 -21.64 4.76
C ARG A 127 -6.53 -22.86 4.19
N PRO A 128 -6.41 -24.05 4.80
CA PRO A 128 -7.18 -25.23 4.40
C PRO A 128 -8.69 -25.05 4.60
#